data_AF-A0A3M1ZR40-F1
#
_entry.id   AF-A0A3M1ZR40-F1
#
_cell.length_a   1.000
_cell.length_b   1.000
_cell.length_c   1.000
_cell.angle_alpha   90.00
_cell.angle_beta   90.00
_cell.angle_gamma   90.00
#
_symmetry.space_group_name_H-M   'P 1'
#
loop_
_entity.id
_entity.type
_entity.pdbx_description
1 polymer ?
#
loop_
_entity_poly.entity_id
_entity_poly.type
_entity_poly.pdbx_seq_one_letter_code
_entity_poly.pdbx_strand_id
1 'polypeptide(L)'
;MDRYTKGFVVASVIYLALAAGLGLWMGVGDAPAWARFGHVHFNLLGFMAMMVYGVGYFVLPRFNARELRWPQWVGLHFWVSNVGLVGMVAAYPGSPSAAFGLFSGLSLLGILLFAVNIAATLLAPEEAGETAEATAAPSEAPAAPGSDAGIGLDTRVGEILERWPQAAEVFVEHGFQGLADPAHREQVKSLPITVAMACQRHGVDVDELLGALRRVAAGSGTAPKVGPNDVIGDVLARYPGTEAVFRTYYGTGCFSCPGQKTETIRQSAMIHNVDVDRLLQDLNRAA
;
A
#
# COMPACT_ATOMS: atom_id res chain seq x y z
N MET A 1 1.03 2.04 -5.21
CA MET A 1 1.54 2.72 -6.42
C MET A 1 3.05 2.73 -6.38
N ASP A 2 3.73 2.42 -7.48
CA ASP A 2 5.19 2.59 -7.56
C ASP A 2 5.58 4.08 -7.53
N ARG A 3 6.87 4.36 -7.35
CA ARG A 3 7.41 5.72 -7.18
C ARG A 3 7.06 6.65 -8.33
N TYR A 4 7.08 6.17 -9.58
CA TYR A 4 6.88 7.01 -10.76
C TYR A 4 5.40 7.24 -11.01
N THR A 5 4.57 6.22 -10.79
CA THR A 5 3.11 6.34 -10.83
C THR A 5 2.60 7.35 -9.79
N LYS A 6 3.15 7.33 -8.56
CA LYS A 6 2.90 8.41 -7.57
C LYS A 6 3.47 9.75 -8.03
N GLY A 7 4.67 9.73 -8.64
CA GLY A 7 5.34 10.90 -9.19
C GLY A 7 4.47 11.67 -10.19
N PHE A 8 3.78 10.99 -11.09
CA PHE A 8 2.85 11.60 -12.04
C PHE A 8 1.72 12.39 -11.35
N VAL A 9 1.12 11.82 -10.29
CA VAL A 9 0.07 12.49 -9.52
C VAL A 9 0.61 13.69 -8.75
N VAL A 10 1.82 13.59 -8.19
CA VAL A 10 2.44 14.74 -7.50
C VAL A 10 2.80 15.84 -8.50
N ALA A 11 3.38 15.48 -9.65
CA ALA A 11 3.72 16.43 -10.71
C ALA A 11 2.47 17.14 -11.26
N SER A 12 1.34 16.43 -11.39
CA SER A 12 0.10 17.03 -11.88
C SER A 12 -0.40 18.17 -10.98
N VAL A 13 -0.34 17.98 -9.66
CA VAL A 13 -0.71 19.01 -8.68
C VAL A 13 0.26 20.19 -8.71
N ILE A 14 1.56 19.93 -8.91
CA ILE A 14 2.56 20.99 -9.09
C ILE A 14 2.26 21.81 -10.35
N TYR A 15 2.02 21.17 -11.49
CA TYR A 15 1.66 21.87 -12.72
C TYR A 15 0.34 22.63 -12.61
N LEU A 16 -0.65 22.09 -11.89
CA LEU A 16 -1.89 22.82 -11.60
C LEU A 16 -1.61 24.12 -10.84
N ALA A 17 -0.79 24.07 -9.79
CA ALA A 17 -0.40 25.25 -9.02
C ALA A 17 0.34 26.28 -9.88
N LEU A 18 1.30 25.84 -10.71
CA LEU A 18 2.02 26.69 -11.66
C LEU A 18 1.06 27.32 -12.68
N ALA A 19 0.15 26.53 -13.25
CA ALA A 19 -0.81 27.00 -14.23
C ALA A 19 -1.80 28.01 -13.62
N ALA A 20 -2.27 27.76 -12.40
CA ALA A 20 -3.11 28.70 -11.65
C ALA A 20 -2.38 30.02 -11.38
N GLY A 21 -1.09 29.96 -10.99
CA GLY A 21 -0.25 31.14 -10.82
C GLY A 21 -0.09 31.96 -12.11
N LEU A 22 0.18 31.29 -13.23
CA LEU A 22 0.19 31.95 -14.55
C LEU A 22 -1.19 32.53 -14.90
N GLY A 23 -2.27 31.82 -14.59
CA GLY A 23 -3.65 32.27 -14.82
C GLY A 23 -3.97 33.56 -14.06
N LEU A 24 -3.59 33.62 -12.79
CA LEU A 24 -3.74 34.83 -11.98
C LEU A 24 -2.93 35.98 -12.56
N TRP A 25 -1.66 35.75 -12.91
CA TRP A 25 -0.81 36.80 -13.49
C TRP A 25 -1.40 37.36 -14.80
N MET A 26 -1.86 36.49 -15.69
CA MET A 26 -2.54 36.90 -16.93
C MET A 26 -3.85 37.65 -16.69
N GLY A 27 -4.53 37.41 -15.56
CA GLY A 27 -5.78 38.07 -15.21
C GLY A 27 -5.60 39.47 -14.61
N VAL A 28 -4.43 39.79 -14.05
CA VAL A 28 -4.18 41.05 -13.33
C VAL A 28 -3.17 41.97 -14.01
N GLY A 29 -2.50 41.53 -15.08
CA GLY A 29 -1.52 42.36 -15.78
C GLY A 29 -1.25 41.91 -17.21
N ASP A 30 -0.38 42.67 -17.89
CA ASP A 30 0.04 42.36 -19.26
C ASP A 30 1.01 41.18 -19.27
N ALA A 31 0.49 40.01 -19.61
CA ALA A 31 1.28 38.80 -19.68
C ALA A 31 1.78 38.52 -21.11
N PRO A 32 3.07 38.16 -21.25
CA PRO A 32 3.66 37.82 -22.54
C PRO A 32 3.01 36.57 -23.15
N ALA A 33 3.13 36.39 -24.47
CA ALA A 33 2.51 35.28 -25.19
C ALA A 33 2.93 33.90 -24.64
N TRP A 34 4.16 33.76 -24.15
CA TRP A 34 4.65 32.51 -23.56
C TRP A 34 3.90 32.12 -22.28
N ALA A 35 3.40 33.08 -21.50
CA ALA A 35 2.65 32.80 -20.29
C ALA A 35 1.30 32.13 -20.62
N ARG A 36 0.61 32.60 -21.68
CA ARG A 36 -0.60 31.97 -22.20
C ARG A 36 -0.33 30.57 -22.70
N PHE A 37 0.74 30.40 -23.48
CA PHE A 37 1.15 29.08 -23.97
C PHE A 37 1.45 28.12 -22.81
N GLY A 38 2.24 28.56 -21.83
CA GLY A 38 2.56 27.79 -20.63
C GLY A 38 1.33 27.45 -19.80
N HIS A 39 0.42 28.39 -19.56
CA HIS A 39 -0.82 28.15 -18.81
C HIS A 39 -1.67 27.03 -19.41
N VAL A 40 -1.88 27.05 -20.73
CA VAL A 40 -2.68 26.01 -21.40
C VAL A 40 -2.00 24.65 -21.33
N HIS A 41 -0.70 24.57 -21.61
CA HIS A 41 0.01 23.28 -21.63
C HIS A 41 0.27 22.73 -20.23
N PHE A 42 0.51 23.57 -19.23
CA PHE A 42 0.58 23.11 -17.84
C PHE A 42 -0.78 22.63 -17.33
N ASN A 43 -1.91 23.22 -17.74
CA ASN A 43 -3.23 22.67 -17.40
C ASN A 43 -3.50 21.34 -18.13
N LEU A 44 -3.27 21.27 -19.44
CA LEU A 44 -3.64 20.10 -20.24
C LEU A 44 -2.64 18.96 -20.12
N LEU A 45 -1.37 19.20 -20.45
CA LEU A 45 -0.32 18.16 -20.44
C LEU A 45 0.29 17.97 -19.05
N GLY A 46 0.35 19.04 -18.26
CA GLY A 46 0.89 18.98 -16.89
C GLY A 46 -0.12 18.43 -15.90
N PHE A 47 -1.26 19.07 -15.74
CA PHE A 47 -2.26 18.66 -14.74
C PHE A 47 -3.11 17.49 -15.25
N MET A 48 -3.91 17.69 -16.30
CA MET A 48 -4.88 16.68 -16.74
C MET A 48 -4.20 15.40 -17.22
N ALA A 49 -3.23 15.50 -18.13
CA ALA A 49 -2.59 14.30 -18.69
C ALA A 49 -1.75 13.55 -17.64
N MET A 50 -0.94 14.22 -16.81
CA MET A 50 -0.17 13.52 -15.77
C MET A 50 -1.08 12.87 -14.71
N MET A 51 -2.21 13.49 -14.37
CA MET A 51 -3.20 12.85 -13.50
C MET A 51 -3.75 11.57 -14.14
N VAL A 52 -4.11 11.62 -15.43
CA VAL A 52 -4.55 10.45 -16.19
C VAL A 52 -3.46 9.39 -16.27
N TYR A 53 -2.18 9.76 -16.41
CA TYR A 53 -1.07 8.81 -16.45
C TYR A 53 -0.89 8.09 -15.11
N GLY A 54 -0.78 8.85 -14.02
CA GLY A 54 -0.59 8.28 -12.68
C GLY A 54 -1.76 7.39 -12.26
N VAL A 55 -2.99 7.90 -12.37
CA VAL A 55 -4.18 7.11 -12.02
C VAL A 55 -4.38 5.97 -13.01
N GLY A 56 -4.18 6.21 -14.32
CA GLY A 56 -4.38 5.22 -15.37
C GLY A 56 -3.48 4.00 -15.24
N TYR A 57 -2.17 4.21 -14.99
CA TYR A 57 -1.24 3.09 -14.74
C TYR A 57 -1.59 2.31 -13.47
N PHE A 58 -2.18 2.96 -12.48
CA PHE A 58 -2.58 2.27 -11.25
C PHE A 58 -3.90 1.52 -11.42
N VAL A 59 -4.93 2.17 -11.96
CA VAL A 59 -6.31 1.69 -11.91
C VAL A 59 -6.65 0.78 -13.09
N LEU A 60 -6.28 1.14 -14.31
CA LEU A 60 -6.74 0.44 -15.51
C LEU A 60 -6.28 -1.04 -15.58
N PRO A 61 -5.02 -1.39 -15.27
CA PRO A 61 -4.61 -2.80 -15.27
C PRO A 61 -5.38 -3.61 -14.22
N ARG A 62 -5.62 -3.03 -13.04
CA ARG A 62 -6.30 -3.70 -11.91
C ARG A 62 -7.77 -3.99 -12.20
N PHE A 63 -8.48 -3.07 -12.85
CA PHE A 63 -9.85 -3.31 -13.30
C PHE A 63 -9.97 -4.47 -14.30
N ASN A 64 -8.89 -4.77 -15.02
CA ASN A 64 -8.83 -5.87 -15.97
C ASN A 64 -8.08 -7.08 -15.39
N ALA A 65 -7.77 -7.08 -14.08
CA ALA A 65 -7.01 -8.11 -13.39
C ALA A 65 -5.69 -8.49 -14.09
N ARG A 66 -5.04 -7.50 -14.71
CA ARG A 66 -3.77 -7.66 -15.42
C ARG A 66 -2.67 -6.84 -14.78
N GLU A 67 -1.45 -7.33 -14.94
CA GLU A 67 -0.25 -6.54 -14.69
C GLU A 67 0.04 -5.65 -15.90
N LEU A 68 0.72 -4.52 -15.65
CA LEU A 68 1.12 -3.63 -16.73
C LEU A 68 2.14 -4.34 -17.64
N ARG A 69 1.94 -4.31 -18.96
CA ARG A 69 2.76 -5.05 -19.93
C ARG A 69 4.24 -4.70 -19.85
N TRP A 70 4.56 -3.41 -19.74
CA TRP A 70 5.94 -2.91 -19.62
C TRP A 70 6.08 -1.94 -18.45
N PRO A 71 6.25 -2.42 -17.21
CA PRO A 71 6.40 -1.58 -16.02
C PRO A 71 7.61 -0.64 -16.08
N GLN A 72 8.70 -1.09 -16.70
CA GLN A 72 9.94 -0.32 -16.85
C GLN A 72 9.77 0.96 -17.70
N TRP A 73 8.77 1.01 -18.59
CA TRP A 73 8.52 2.20 -19.41
C TRP A 73 7.93 3.36 -18.60
N VAL A 74 7.32 3.09 -17.44
CA VAL A 74 6.66 4.12 -16.63
C VAL A 74 7.66 5.19 -16.17
N GLY A 75 8.86 4.77 -15.76
CA GLY A 75 9.94 5.69 -15.37
C GLY A 75 10.48 6.52 -16.54
N LEU A 76 10.66 5.89 -17.71
CA LEU A 76 11.06 6.59 -18.94
C LEU A 76 10.00 7.62 -19.35
N HIS A 77 8.75 7.19 -19.39
CA HIS A 77 7.61 8.03 -19.70
C HIS A 77 7.53 9.24 -18.75
N PHE A 78 7.71 9.03 -17.45
CA PHE A 78 7.70 10.12 -16.47
C PHE A 78 8.71 11.23 -16.81
N TRP A 79 9.96 10.87 -17.09
CA TRP A 79 10.99 11.85 -17.43
C TRP A 79 10.78 12.48 -18.79
N VAL A 80 10.45 11.68 -19.82
CA VAL A 80 10.20 12.17 -21.18
C VAL A 80 9.07 13.19 -21.19
N SER A 81 7.96 12.92 -20.51
CA SER A 81 6.80 13.82 -20.46
C SER A 81 7.11 15.11 -19.70
N ASN A 82 7.83 15.06 -18.57
CA ASN A 82 8.19 16.25 -17.81
C ASN A 82 9.22 17.12 -18.54
N VAL A 83 10.30 16.51 -19.06
CA VAL A 83 11.34 17.22 -19.82
C VAL A 83 10.76 17.80 -21.11
N GLY A 84 9.91 17.04 -21.80
CA GLY A 84 9.18 17.50 -22.99
C GLY A 84 8.33 18.73 -22.68
N LEU A 85 7.49 18.67 -21.64
CA LEU A 85 6.59 19.77 -21.28
C LEU A 85 7.35 21.04 -20.86
N VAL A 86 8.26 20.92 -19.90
CA VAL A 86 9.02 22.07 -19.39
C VAL A 86 9.87 22.69 -20.49
N GLY A 87 10.58 21.85 -21.26
CA GLY A 87 11.42 22.31 -22.36
C GLY A 87 10.61 22.97 -23.48
N MET A 88 9.42 22.45 -23.79
CA MET A 88 8.56 23.03 -24.83
C MET A 88 8.06 24.41 -24.43
N VAL A 89 7.61 24.58 -23.18
CA VAL A 89 7.17 25.89 -22.66
C VAL A 89 8.34 26.87 -22.60
N ALA A 90 9.51 26.43 -22.14
CA ALA A 90 10.71 27.27 -22.06
C ALA A 90 11.25 27.69 -23.45
N ALA A 91 11.15 26.82 -24.46
CA ALA A 91 11.61 27.09 -25.82
C ALA A 91 10.61 27.89 -26.68
N TYR A 92 9.35 28.00 -26.23
CA TYR A 92 8.28 28.65 -26.98
C TYR A 92 8.58 30.10 -27.43
N PRO A 93 9.23 30.98 -26.65
CA PRO A 93 9.54 32.34 -27.10
C PRO A 93 10.38 32.40 -28.38
N GLY A 94 11.15 31.34 -28.67
CA GLY A 94 11.93 31.20 -29.91
C GLY A 94 11.27 30.32 -30.96
N SER A 95 9.97 30.05 -30.86
CA SER A 95 9.26 29.21 -31.81
C SER A 95 8.97 29.95 -33.14
N PRO A 96 9.17 29.30 -34.31
CA PRO A 96 9.67 27.94 -34.48
C PRO A 96 11.20 27.85 -34.31
N SER A 97 11.67 26.83 -33.59
CA SER A 97 13.10 26.50 -33.44
C SER A 97 13.33 25.00 -33.30
N ALA A 98 14.56 24.55 -33.55
CA ALA A 98 14.95 23.15 -33.35
C ALA A 98 14.73 22.68 -31.91
N ALA A 99 15.00 23.54 -30.92
CA ALA A 99 14.74 23.25 -29.51
C ALA A 99 13.24 23.06 -29.24
N PHE A 100 12.40 23.96 -29.74
CA PHE A 100 10.95 23.82 -29.61
C PHE A 100 10.42 22.54 -30.27
N GLY A 101 10.92 22.20 -31.46
CA GLY A 101 10.58 20.96 -32.16
C GLY A 101 10.98 19.71 -31.36
N LEU A 102 12.19 19.68 -30.80
CA LEU A 102 12.68 18.57 -29.98
C LEU A 102 11.78 18.32 -28.76
N PHE A 103 11.51 19.35 -27.95
CA PHE A 103 10.73 19.18 -26.72
C PHE A 103 9.24 18.91 -26.98
N SER A 104 8.70 19.45 -28.07
CA SER A 104 7.35 19.08 -28.55
C SER A 104 7.30 17.61 -28.96
N GLY A 105 8.34 17.12 -29.65
CA GLY A 105 8.49 15.71 -30.02
C GLY A 105 8.62 14.79 -28.80
N LEU A 106 9.36 15.18 -27.76
CA LEU A 106 9.42 14.45 -26.50
C LEU A 106 8.06 14.39 -25.80
N SER A 107 7.29 15.48 -25.82
CA SER A 107 5.92 15.48 -25.28
C SER A 107 5.01 14.50 -26.00
N LEU A 108 5.08 14.44 -27.35
CA LEU A 108 4.36 13.46 -28.15
C LEU A 108 4.80 12.03 -27.84
N LEU A 109 6.11 11.78 -27.73
CA LEU A 109 6.64 10.48 -27.36
C LEU A 109 6.11 10.01 -26.00
N GLY A 110 6.03 10.91 -25.02
CA GLY A 110 5.42 10.64 -23.72
C GLY A 110 3.98 10.12 -23.83
N ILE A 111 3.15 10.85 -24.58
CA ILE A 111 1.75 10.45 -24.85
C ILE A 111 1.69 9.05 -25.49
N LEU A 112 2.56 8.77 -26.47
CA LEU A 112 2.60 7.47 -27.15
C LEU A 112 3.05 6.34 -26.22
N LEU A 113 4.05 6.57 -25.37
CA LEU A 113 4.50 5.59 -24.37
C LEU A 113 3.36 5.18 -23.43
N PHE A 114 2.52 6.15 -23.00
CA PHE A 114 1.33 5.86 -22.23
C PHE A 114 0.31 5.04 -23.01
N ALA A 115 -0.11 5.55 -24.17
CA ALA A 115 -1.17 4.96 -24.97
C ALA A 115 -0.84 3.52 -25.39
N VAL A 116 0.39 3.28 -25.86
CA VAL A 116 0.84 1.96 -26.29
C VAL A 116 0.92 0.98 -25.13
N ASN A 117 1.47 1.39 -23.98
CA ASN A 117 1.61 0.49 -22.83
C ASN A 117 0.25 0.09 -22.25
N ILE A 118 -0.66 1.06 -22.10
CA ILE A 118 -2.03 0.78 -21.64
C ILE A 118 -2.78 -0.06 -22.68
N ALA A 119 -2.76 0.30 -23.97
CA ALA A 119 -3.44 -0.46 -25.01
C ALA A 119 -2.92 -1.90 -25.07
N ALA A 120 -1.61 -2.12 -25.05
CA ALA A 120 -1.01 -3.45 -25.04
C ALA A 120 -1.39 -4.25 -23.78
N THR A 121 -1.55 -3.60 -22.63
CA THR A 121 -2.00 -4.23 -21.38
C THR A 121 -3.47 -4.67 -21.47
N LEU A 122 -4.33 -3.80 -22.02
CA LEU A 122 -5.77 -4.04 -22.07
C LEU A 122 -6.18 -4.98 -23.22
N LEU A 123 -5.43 -5.01 -24.32
CA LEU A 123 -5.72 -5.81 -25.50
C LEU A 123 -4.98 -7.15 -25.55
N ALA A 124 -4.14 -7.46 -24.56
CA ALA A 124 -3.46 -8.76 -24.49
C ALA A 124 -4.47 -9.91 -24.35
N PRO A 125 -4.30 -11.03 -25.09
CA PRO A 125 -5.09 -12.25 -24.88
C PRO A 125 -4.91 -12.81 -23.46
N GLU A 126 -5.95 -13.43 -22.88
CA GLU A 126 -5.86 -14.11 -21.58
C GLU A 126 -4.94 -15.33 -21.67
N GLU A 127 -3.86 -15.37 -20.89
CA GLU A 127 -3.08 -16.60 -20.69
C GLU A 127 -3.59 -17.33 -19.45
N ALA A 128 -3.89 -18.62 -19.62
CA ALA A 128 -4.46 -19.50 -18.60
C ALA A 128 -3.49 -19.69 -17.43
N GLY A 129 -4.02 -19.60 -16.20
CA GLY A 129 -3.25 -19.55 -14.95
C GLY A 129 -2.44 -20.79 -14.60
N GLU A 130 -1.48 -20.57 -13.71
CA GLU A 130 -0.64 -21.62 -13.12
C GLU A 130 -0.86 -21.64 -11.59
N THR A 131 -1.32 -22.80 -11.10
CA THR A 131 -1.71 -23.12 -9.71
C THR A 131 -0.61 -23.85 -8.94
N ALA A 132 -0.71 -23.77 -7.59
CA ALA A 132 -0.13 -24.66 -6.56
C ALA A 132 1.37 -24.43 -6.22
N GLU A 133 1.92 -24.65 -5.00
CA GLU A 133 1.57 -25.53 -3.88
C GLU A 133 2.46 -25.26 -2.63
N ALA A 134 2.03 -25.80 -1.48
CA ALA A 134 2.81 -26.47 -0.42
C ALA A 134 3.11 -25.76 0.93
N THR A 135 3.13 -26.39 2.13
CA THR A 135 2.59 -27.64 2.73
C THR A 135 2.86 -27.56 4.26
N ALA A 136 2.05 -28.28 5.04
CA ALA A 136 1.98 -28.53 6.50
C ALA A 136 3.27 -28.79 7.34
N ALA A 137 3.14 -28.54 8.67
CA ALA A 137 3.95 -29.05 9.81
C ALA A 137 3.51 -30.48 10.26
N PRO A 138 4.16 -31.24 11.21
CA PRO A 138 4.13 -31.00 12.70
C PRO A 138 5.23 -31.71 13.62
N SER A 139 5.25 -31.44 14.96
CA SER A 139 5.27 -32.44 16.10
C SER A 139 5.91 -32.01 17.46
N GLU A 140 5.09 -32.07 18.52
CA GLU A 140 5.19 -32.47 19.96
C GLU A 140 6.15 -31.93 21.07
N ALA A 141 5.55 -31.78 22.28
CA ALA A 141 6.04 -31.33 23.61
C ALA A 141 6.41 -32.52 24.56
N PRO A 142 6.91 -32.36 25.83
CA PRO A 142 6.03 -32.05 27.00
C PRO A 142 6.64 -31.43 28.33
N ALA A 143 5.77 -30.77 29.11
CA ALA A 143 5.61 -30.70 30.61
C ALA A 143 6.66 -30.00 31.54
N ALA A 144 6.39 -29.38 32.70
CA ALA A 144 5.23 -28.81 33.46
C ALA A 144 5.81 -28.07 34.74
N PRO A 145 5.08 -27.73 35.83
CA PRO A 145 4.56 -26.40 36.17
C PRO A 145 5.13 -25.72 37.45
N GLY A 146 4.98 -24.39 37.54
CA GLY A 146 5.20 -23.57 38.74
C GLY A 146 4.37 -22.27 38.70
N SER A 147 3.84 -21.89 39.86
CA SER A 147 2.65 -21.07 40.17
C SER A 147 2.72 -19.54 39.98
N ASP A 148 1.55 -18.93 39.70
CA ASP A 148 1.06 -17.54 39.84
C ASP A 148 2.05 -16.39 40.17
N ALA A 149 1.98 -15.21 39.56
CA ALA A 149 1.18 -14.68 38.47
C ALA A 149 1.80 -13.34 38.05
N GLY A 150 2.01 -13.15 36.75
CA GLY A 150 2.38 -11.87 36.15
C GLY A 150 3.67 -11.92 35.36
N ILE A 151 3.56 -11.82 34.04
CA ILE A 151 4.70 -11.50 33.19
C ILE A 151 5.27 -10.16 33.68
N GLY A 152 6.54 -10.18 34.11
CA GLY A 152 7.26 -9.08 34.74
C GLY A 152 8.48 -8.64 33.93
N LEU A 153 9.16 -7.60 34.42
CA LEU A 153 10.35 -7.01 33.78
C LEU A 153 11.53 -7.99 33.70
N ASP A 154 11.63 -8.84 34.72
CA ASP A 154 12.65 -9.86 34.93
C ASP A 154 12.31 -11.21 34.30
N THR A 155 11.07 -11.39 33.82
CA THR A 155 10.66 -12.62 33.13
C THR A 155 11.46 -12.77 31.83
N ARG A 156 11.96 -13.97 31.58
CA ARG A 156 12.73 -14.25 30.36
C ARG A 156 11.78 -14.31 29.15
N VAL A 157 12.19 -13.69 28.04
CA VAL A 157 11.43 -13.74 26.78
C VAL A 157 11.23 -15.20 26.34
N GLY A 158 12.25 -16.04 26.50
CA GLY A 158 12.16 -17.47 26.21
C GLY A 158 11.07 -18.20 27.01
N GLU A 159 10.98 -17.95 28.32
CA GLU A 159 9.96 -18.55 29.19
C GLU A 159 8.54 -18.09 28.81
N ILE A 160 8.39 -16.83 28.40
CA ILE A 160 7.11 -16.29 27.94
C ILE A 160 6.67 -16.98 26.65
N LEU A 161 7.57 -17.13 25.68
CA LEU A 161 7.29 -17.79 24.40
C LEU A 161 7.02 -19.28 24.56
N GLU A 162 7.62 -19.92 25.56
CA GLU A 162 7.39 -21.33 25.87
C GLU A 162 6.02 -21.53 26.55
N ARG A 163 5.66 -20.66 27.50
CA ARG A 163 4.43 -20.77 28.27
C ARG A 163 3.20 -20.19 27.56
N TRP A 164 3.40 -19.19 26.72
CA TRP A 164 2.37 -18.56 25.88
C TRP A 164 2.90 -18.38 24.46
N PRO A 165 2.81 -19.40 23.59
CA PRO A 165 3.32 -19.32 22.22
C PRO A 165 2.75 -18.14 21.40
N GLN A 166 1.52 -17.73 21.70
CA GLN A 166 0.81 -16.60 21.11
C GLN A 166 1.44 -15.24 21.49
N ALA A 167 2.22 -15.16 22.57
CA ALA A 167 2.93 -13.95 22.96
C ALA A 167 3.96 -13.51 21.90
N ALA A 168 4.42 -14.42 21.04
CA ALA A 168 5.31 -14.10 19.93
C ALA A 168 4.73 -13.00 19.03
N GLU A 169 3.43 -13.05 18.77
CA GLU A 169 2.74 -12.07 17.92
C GLU A 169 2.73 -10.69 18.58
N VAL A 170 2.48 -10.65 19.89
CA VAL A 170 2.56 -9.42 20.68
C VAL A 170 3.97 -8.82 20.63
N PHE A 171 5.02 -9.64 20.79
CA PHE A 171 6.39 -9.14 20.66
C PHE A 171 6.67 -8.59 19.25
N VAL A 172 6.21 -9.26 18.18
CA VAL A 172 6.39 -8.78 16.80
C VAL A 172 5.68 -7.44 16.58
N GLU A 173 4.45 -7.30 17.05
CA GLU A 173 3.68 -6.04 16.99
C GLU A 173 4.42 -4.88 17.68
N HIS A 174 5.11 -5.16 18.78
CA HIS A 174 5.86 -4.17 19.56
C HIS A 174 7.32 -4.00 19.10
N GLY A 175 7.66 -4.48 17.90
CA GLY A 175 8.94 -4.18 17.24
C GLY A 175 10.00 -5.29 17.28
N PHE A 176 9.71 -6.45 17.89
CA PHE A 176 10.62 -7.60 17.89
C PHE A 176 10.43 -8.48 16.66
N GLN A 177 10.56 -7.90 15.46
CA GLN A 177 10.30 -8.55 14.17
C GLN A 177 11.11 -9.84 13.93
N GLY A 178 12.28 -10.00 14.56
CA GLY A 178 13.06 -11.24 14.51
C GLY A 178 12.27 -12.44 15.05
N LEU A 179 11.35 -12.22 15.99
CA LEU A 179 10.44 -13.24 16.50
C LEU A 179 9.29 -13.54 15.53
N ALA A 180 9.29 -13.04 14.29
CA ALA A 180 8.40 -13.55 13.25
C ALA A 180 8.90 -14.91 12.68
N ASP A 181 10.22 -15.13 12.70
CA ASP A 181 10.86 -16.36 12.21
C ASP A 181 10.82 -17.48 13.27
N PRO A 182 10.17 -18.63 13.00
CA PRO A 182 10.13 -19.77 13.91
C PRO A 182 11.51 -20.29 14.34
N ALA A 183 12.50 -20.30 13.44
CA ALA A 183 13.85 -20.76 13.77
C ALA A 183 14.53 -19.81 14.78
N HIS A 184 14.34 -18.51 14.59
CA HIS A 184 14.84 -17.50 15.51
C HIS A 184 14.11 -17.52 16.86
N ARG A 185 12.79 -17.76 16.89
CA ARG A 185 12.03 -17.96 18.15
C ARG A 185 12.64 -19.08 18.97
N GLU A 186 12.96 -20.21 18.33
CA GLU A 186 13.52 -21.36 19.01
C GLU A 186 14.91 -21.07 19.58
N GLN A 187 15.73 -20.34 18.84
CA GLN A 187 17.01 -19.84 19.34
C GLN A 187 16.83 -18.94 20.57
N VAL A 188 15.88 -17.99 20.53
CA VAL A 188 15.62 -17.04 21.62
C VAL A 188 15.15 -17.72 22.90
N LYS A 189 14.45 -18.85 22.83
CA LYS A 189 14.04 -19.63 24.02
C LYS A 189 15.22 -20.04 24.90
N SER A 190 16.39 -20.28 24.30
CA SER A 190 17.61 -20.69 25.01
C SER A 190 18.44 -19.53 25.58
N LEU A 191 18.11 -18.27 25.26
CA LEU A 191 18.91 -17.10 25.64
C LEU A 191 18.46 -16.50 26.98
N PRO A 192 19.40 -16.02 27.83
CA PRO A 192 19.08 -15.37 29.10
C PRO A 192 18.66 -13.89 28.92
N ILE A 193 17.65 -13.63 28.09
CA ILE A 193 17.17 -12.27 27.78
C ILE A 193 15.85 -12.02 28.52
N THR A 194 15.82 -10.98 29.38
CA THR A 194 14.61 -10.53 30.08
C THR A 194 13.83 -9.49 29.27
N VAL A 195 12.54 -9.30 29.58
CA VAL A 195 11.70 -8.27 28.93
C VAL A 195 12.33 -6.88 29.06
N ALA A 196 12.82 -6.51 30.24
CA ALA A 196 13.48 -5.22 30.45
C ALA A 196 14.69 -5.03 29.53
N MET A 197 15.54 -6.06 29.41
CA MET A 197 16.74 -6.01 28.58
C MET A 197 16.40 -5.95 27.08
N ALA A 198 15.33 -6.65 26.67
CA ALA A 198 14.81 -6.61 25.31
C ALA A 198 14.27 -5.21 24.95
N CYS A 199 13.42 -4.62 25.80
CA CYS A 199 12.85 -3.30 25.55
C CYS A 199 13.91 -2.18 25.56
N GLN A 200 14.88 -2.22 26.48
CA GLN A 200 15.95 -1.23 26.54
C GLN A 200 16.79 -1.20 25.26
N ARG A 201 17.06 -2.38 24.68
CA ARG A 201 17.87 -2.51 23.47
C ARG A 201 17.11 -2.10 22.20
N HIS A 202 15.79 -2.23 22.19
CA HIS A 202 14.94 -1.98 21.02
C HIS A 202 14.11 -0.69 21.12
N GLY A 203 14.19 0.06 22.22
CA GLY A 203 13.47 1.32 22.40
C GLY A 203 11.95 1.16 22.47
N VAL A 204 11.49 0.03 23.02
CA VAL A 204 10.06 -0.34 23.10
C VAL A 204 9.48 0.10 24.44
N ASP A 205 8.26 0.63 24.44
CA ASP A 205 7.53 0.95 25.66
C ASP A 205 7.23 -0.32 26.46
N VAL A 206 7.81 -0.39 27.65
CA VAL A 206 7.81 -1.59 28.49
C VAL A 206 6.43 -1.83 29.11
N ASP A 207 5.71 -0.77 29.46
CA ASP A 207 4.42 -0.86 30.14
C ASP A 207 3.33 -1.30 29.15
N GLU A 208 3.39 -0.80 27.91
CA GLU A 208 2.50 -1.21 26.83
C GLU A 208 2.66 -2.70 26.48
N LEU A 209 3.91 -3.14 26.30
CA LEU A 209 4.24 -4.53 26.00
C LEU A 209 3.81 -5.48 27.13
N LEU A 210 4.14 -5.15 28.39
CA LEU A 210 3.73 -5.96 29.54
C LEU A 210 2.21 -6.04 29.67
N GLY A 211 1.50 -4.93 29.39
CA GLY A 211 0.05 -4.91 29.36
C GLY A 211 -0.53 -5.88 28.31
N ALA A 212 0.02 -5.88 27.10
CA ALA A 212 -0.40 -6.79 26.03
C ALA A 212 -0.09 -8.26 26.34
N LEU A 213 1.12 -8.55 26.83
CA LEU A 213 1.53 -9.90 27.21
C LEU A 213 0.66 -10.48 28.34
N ARG A 214 0.30 -9.66 29.34
CA ARG A 214 -0.58 -10.08 30.43
C ARG A 214 -2.01 -10.36 29.97
N ARG A 215 -2.53 -9.61 28.98
CA ARG A 215 -3.86 -9.88 28.39
C ARG A 215 -3.91 -11.24 27.69
N VAL A 216 -2.84 -11.59 26.96
CA VAL A 216 -2.68 -12.92 26.35
C VAL A 216 -2.57 -13.99 27.44
N ALA A 217 -1.75 -13.74 28.48
CA ALA A 217 -1.60 -14.68 29.58
C ALA A 217 -2.88 -14.93 30.39
N ALA A 218 -3.77 -13.94 30.46
CA ALA A 218 -5.08 -14.02 31.10
C ALA A 218 -6.17 -14.69 30.22
N GLY A 219 -5.84 -15.16 29.02
CA GLY A 219 -6.80 -15.79 28.10
C GLY A 219 -7.82 -14.83 27.49
N SER A 220 -7.57 -13.52 27.56
CA SER A 220 -8.50 -12.46 27.15
C SER A 220 -8.24 -11.87 25.75
N GLY A 221 -7.37 -12.48 24.96
CA GLY A 221 -7.14 -12.06 23.59
C GLY A 221 -6.51 -13.16 22.76
N THR A 222 -7.33 -13.91 22.02
CA THR A 222 -6.84 -14.47 20.76
C THR A 222 -6.50 -13.30 19.84
N ALA A 223 -5.31 -13.31 19.24
CA ALA A 223 -4.98 -12.38 18.18
C ALA A 223 -6.10 -12.39 17.13
N PRO A 224 -6.45 -11.22 16.57
CA PRO A 224 -7.50 -11.15 15.58
C PRO A 224 -7.16 -12.06 14.39
N LYS A 225 -8.04 -13.03 14.11
CA LYS A 225 -8.00 -13.90 12.93
C LYS A 225 -8.02 -13.11 11.62
N VAL A 226 -8.60 -11.91 11.66
CA VAL A 226 -8.75 -11.00 10.54
C VAL A 226 -8.19 -9.64 10.93
N GLY A 227 -7.16 -9.17 10.23
CA GLY A 227 -6.47 -7.92 10.46
C GLY A 227 -6.86 -6.80 9.46
N PRO A 228 -6.55 -5.53 9.77
CA PRO A 228 -6.90 -4.38 8.92
C PRO A 228 -6.24 -4.42 7.53
N ASN A 229 -5.10 -5.08 7.41
CA ASN A 229 -4.34 -5.17 6.18
C ASN A 229 -4.63 -6.44 5.38
N ASP A 230 -5.52 -7.33 5.86
CA ASP A 230 -5.93 -8.50 5.11
C ASP A 230 -6.76 -8.11 3.89
N VAL A 231 -6.55 -8.82 2.78
CA VAL A 231 -7.30 -8.63 1.54
C VAL A 231 -8.67 -9.26 1.68
N ILE A 232 -9.72 -8.53 1.28
CA ILE A 232 -11.12 -8.97 1.45
C ILE A 232 -11.37 -10.33 0.79
N GLY A 233 -10.87 -10.52 -0.44
CA GLY A 233 -10.98 -11.80 -1.16
C GLY A 233 -10.38 -12.98 -0.40
N ASP A 234 -9.21 -12.80 0.21
CA ASP A 234 -8.53 -13.85 0.99
C ASP A 234 -9.25 -14.16 2.28
N VAL A 235 -9.80 -13.14 2.96
CA VAL A 235 -10.60 -13.29 4.17
C VAL A 235 -11.89 -14.06 3.87
N LEU A 236 -12.56 -13.77 2.76
CA LEU A 236 -13.75 -14.50 2.34
C LEU A 236 -13.46 -15.96 1.97
N ALA A 237 -12.30 -16.21 1.32
CA ALA A 237 -11.86 -17.56 1.00
C ALA A 237 -11.51 -18.37 2.26
N ARG A 238 -10.83 -17.72 3.24
CA ARG A 238 -10.40 -18.35 4.50
C ARG A 238 -11.56 -18.53 5.49
N TYR A 239 -12.49 -17.58 5.52
CA TYR A 239 -13.60 -17.50 6.46
C TYR A 239 -14.92 -17.18 5.74
N PRO A 240 -15.58 -18.16 5.10
CA PRO A 240 -16.81 -17.92 4.34
C PRO A 240 -17.95 -17.29 5.16
N GLY A 241 -17.99 -17.51 6.48
CA GLY A 241 -18.95 -16.88 7.38
C GLY A 241 -18.87 -15.34 7.46
N THR A 242 -17.74 -14.75 7.07
CA THR A 242 -17.55 -13.29 7.03
C THR A 242 -18.34 -12.61 5.91
N GLU A 243 -18.87 -13.36 4.94
CA GLU A 243 -19.66 -12.82 3.84
C GLU A 243 -20.88 -12.04 4.33
N ALA A 244 -21.57 -12.56 5.36
CA ALA A 244 -22.72 -11.89 5.95
C ALA A 244 -22.35 -10.54 6.56
N VAL A 245 -21.18 -10.46 7.22
CA VAL A 245 -20.66 -9.23 7.82
C VAL A 245 -20.37 -8.20 6.72
N PHE A 246 -19.60 -8.58 5.69
CA PHE A 246 -19.32 -7.69 4.57
C PHE A 246 -20.60 -7.20 3.88
N ARG A 247 -21.62 -8.06 3.75
CA ARG A 247 -22.92 -7.68 3.19
C ARG A 247 -23.69 -6.69 4.06
N THR A 248 -23.57 -6.76 5.39
CA THR A 248 -24.16 -5.77 6.31
C THR A 248 -23.54 -4.39 6.12
N TYR A 249 -22.21 -4.31 6.02
CA TYR A 249 -21.49 -3.03 5.93
C TYR A 249 -21.48 -2.42 4.53
N TYR A 250 -21.41 -3.26 3.47
CA TYR A 250 -21.20 -2.81 2.09
C TYR A 250 -22.36 -3.11 1.14
N GLY A 251 -23.41 -3.80 1.60
CA GLY A 251 -24.55 -4.19 0.79
C GLY A 251 -24.23 -5.28 -0.24
N THR A 252 -25.08 -5.42 -1.26
CA THR A 252 -24.93 -6.45 -2.31
C THR A 252 -23.80 -6.15 -3.31
N GLY A 253 -23.37 -4.89 -3.42
CA GLY A 253 -22.37 -4.44 -4.40
C GLY A 253 -20.93 -4.83 -4.09
N CYS A 254 -20.62 -5.22 -2.84
CA CYS A 254 -19.28 -5.62 -2.41
C CYS A 254 -18.70 -6.77 -3.26
N PHE A 255 -19.54 -7.74 -3.62
CA PHE A 255 -19.13 -8.97 -4.31
C PHE A 255 -19.04 -8.81 -5.83
N SER A 256 -19.48 -7.67 -6.36
CA SER A 256 -19.33 -7.30 -7.78
C SER A 256 -18.22 -6.27 -8.01
N CYS A 257 -17.57 -5.77 -6.95
CA CYS A 257 -16.50 -4.80 -7.08
C CYS A 257 -15.17 -5.50 -7.41
N PRO A 258 -14.50 -5.15 -8.53
CA PRO A 258 -13.17 -5.70 -8.86
C PRO A 258 -12.14 -5.48 -7.74
N GLY A 259 -12.33 -4.42 -6.94
CA GLY A 259 -11.47 -4.08 -5.81
C GLY A 259 -11.40 -5.16 -4.74
N GLN A 260 -12.46 -5.96 -4.54
CA GLN A 260 -12.54 -6.99 -3.49
C GLN A 260 -11.35 -7.96 -3.47
N LYS A 261 -10.82 -8.31 -4.64
CA LYS A 261 -9.69 -9.24 -4.79
C LYS A 261 -8.31 -8.63 -4.48
N THR A 262 -8.23 -7.32 -4.33
CA THR A 262 -6.94 -6.60 -4.20
C THR A 262 -6.94 -5.55 -3.09
N GLU A 263 -8.10 -5.27 -2.50
CA GLU A 263 -8.30 -4.25 -1.49
C GLU A 263 -8.21 -4.83 -0.08
N THR A 264 -7.49 -4.12 0.80
CA THR A 264 -7.44 -4.44 2.23
C THR A 264 -8.71 -4.01 2.95
N ILE A 265 -9.04 -4.65 4.06
CA ILE A 265 -10.21 -4.29 4.89
C ILE A 265 -10.20 -2.81 5.27
N ARG A 266 -9.06 -2.28 5.71
CA ARG A 266 -8.90 -0.86 6.07
C ARG A 266 -9.15 0.07 4.88
N GLN A 267 -8.60 -0.28 3.73
CA GLN A 267 -8.75 0.56 2.54
C GLN A 267 -10.22 0.60 2.09
N SER A 268 -10.90 -0.55 2.09
CA SER A 268 -12.32 -0.62 1.75
C SER A 268 -13.19 0.14 2.75
N ALA A 269 -12.92 -0.02 4.05
CA ALA A 269 -13.63 0.70 5.10
C ALA A 269 -13.48 2.22 4.93
N MET A 270 -12.29 2.70 4.55
CA MET A 270 -12.05 4.11 4.25
C MET A 270 -12.85 4.59 3.04
N ILE A 271 -12.86 3.84 1.92
CA ILE A 271 -13.59 4.23 0.70
C ILE A 271 -15.10 4.28 0.95
N HIS A 272 -15.62 3.35 1.76
CA HIS A 272 -17.03 3.22 2.06
C HIS A 272 -17.48 3.96 3.33
N ASN A 273 -16.57 4.73 3.96
CA ASN A 273 -16.83 5.46 5.20
C ASN A 273 -17.43 4.58 6.32
N VAL A 274 -16.87 3.37 6.46
CA VAL A 274 -17.20 2.38 7.48
C VAL A 274 -16.18 2.46 8.62
N ASP A 275 -16.65 2.30 9.85
CA ASP A 275 -15.80 2.16 11.03
C ASP A 275 -15.00 0.84 10.96
N VAL A 276 -13.69 0.97 10.71
CA VAL A 276 -12.79 -0.17 10.53
C VAL A 276 -12.68 -1.04 11.78
N ASP A 277 -12.71 -0.43 12.97
CA ASP A 277 -12.55 -1.17 14.22
C ASP A 277 -13.80 -2.00 14.51
N ARG A 278 -14.98 -1.43 14.27
CA ARG A 278 -16.25 -2.14 14.39
C ARG A 278 -16.37 -3.26 13.37
N LEU A 279 -16.00 -3.00 12.11
CA LEU A 279 -15.98 -4.01 11.06
C LEU A 279 -15.05 -5.19 11.42
N LEU A 280 -13.83 -4.90 11.88
CA LEU A 280 -12.87 -5.93 12.30
C LEU A 280 -13.40 -6.75 13.48
N GLN A 281 -14.08 -6.13 14.45
CA GLN A 281 -14.70 -6.87 15.56
C GLN A 281 -15.75 -7.87 15.05
N ASP A 282 -16.63 -7.44 14.15
CA ASP A 282 -17.67 -8.31 13.62
C ASP A 282 -17.10 -9.41 12.70
N LEU A 283 -16.07 -9.09 11.91
CA LEU A 283 -15.34 -10.07 11.09
C LEU A 283 -14.67 -11.13 11.97
N ASN A 284 -14.00 -10.73 13.06
CA ASN A 284 -13.35 -11.65 13.98
C ASN A 284 -14.34 -12.50 14.79
N ARG A 285 -15.60 -12.08 14.93
CA ARG A 285 -16.68 -12.91 15.47
C ARG A 285 -17.19 -13.95 14.47
N ALA A 286 -17.12 -13.65 13.18
CA ALA A 286 -17.63 -14.50 12.09
C ALA A 286 -16.55 -15.42 11.47
N ALA A 287 -15.27 -15.14 11.70
CA ALA A 287 -14.10 -15.96 11.37
C ALA A 287 -13.82 -17.01 12.45
#